data_AF-I2K6B8-F1
#
_entry.id   AF-I2K6B8-F1
#
_cell.length_a   1.000
_cell.length_b   1.000
_cell.length_c   1.000
_cell.angle_alpha   90.00
_cell.angle_beta   90.00
_cell.angle_gamma   90.00
#
_symmetry.space_group_name_H-M   'P 1'
#
loop_
_entity.id
_entity.type
_entity.pdbx_description
1 polymer ?
#
loop_
_entity_poly.entity_id
_entity_poly.type
_entity_poly.pdbx_seq_one_letter_code
_entity_poly.pdbx_strand_id
1 'polypeptide(L)'
;MSEYRSLALTVIAIFAITLLAAYFSPSFAEQKNYLELFILFGSLLFIFAVVVIFATLGFHSFALFLSLFLAAVILIYGVLGALLITAITYFLWGSIFAMELLLFYNGSESAKAWFVSRYDFKTFKMEYIAFYPLMGMLYILLEFIPYLFSKEKLLKFTPSKVLKEMEMLLE
;
A
#
# COMPACT_ATOMS: atom_id res chain seq x y z
N MET A 1 2.48 20.23 -15.01
CA MET A 1 3.82 19.67 -15.34
C MET A 1 4.99 20.39 -14.65
N SER A 2 4.94 21.69 -14.38
CA SER A 2 6.04 22.41 -13.70
C SER A 2 6.28 21.98 -12.24
N GLU A 3 5.23 21.60 -11.50
CA GLU A 3 5.32 21.18 -10.08
C GLU A 3 6.06 19.85 -9.88
N TYR A 4 5.94 18.90 -10.81
CA TYR A 4 6.70 17.65 -10.74
C TYR A 4 8.20 17.88 -11.01
N ARG A 5 8.54 18.92 -11.77
CA ARG A 5 9.93 19.29 -12.08
C ARG A 5 10.65 19.84 -10.86
N SER A 6 9.99 20.68 -10.06
CA SER A 6 10.58 21.19 -8.82
C SER A 6 10.77 20.07 -7.81
N LEU A 7 9.80 19.16 -7.67
CA LEU A 7 9.92 18.02 -6.76
C LEU A 7 11.06 17.07 -7.15
N ALA A 8 11.18 16.74 -8.44
CA ALA A 8 12.30 15.93 -8.95
C ALA A 8 13.66 16.60 -8.73
N LEU A 9 13.77 17.91 -8.96
CA LEU A 9 14.99 18.68 -8.70
C LEU A 9 15.35 18.71 -7.22
N THR A 10 14.38 18.87 -6.33
CA THR A 10 14.59 18.83 -4.88
C THR A 10 15.13 17.46 -4.44
N VAL A 11 14.55 16.37 -4.95
CA VAL A 11 15.04 15.02 -4.70
C VAL A 11 16.49 14.88 -5.15
N ILE A 12 16.80 15.23 -6.41
CA ILE A 12 18.16 15.12 -6.94
C ILE A 12 19.14 15.97 -6.12
N ALA A 13 18.73 17.18 -5.70
CA ALA A 13 19.55 18.06 -4.88
C ALA A 13 19.87 17.45 -3.51
N ILE A 14 18.89 16.80 -2.84
CA ILE A 14 19.12 16.13 -1.55
C ILE A 14 20.18 15.02 -1.70
N PHE A 15 20.06 14.17 -2.73
CA PHE A 15 21.03 13.09 -2.97
C PHE A 15 22.41 13.64 -3.37
N ALA A 16 22.47 14.67 -4.21
CA ALA A 16 23.72 15.29 -4.61
C ALA A 16 24.44 15.96 -3.43
N ILE A 17 23.73 16.73 -2.61
CA ILE A 17 24.29 17.43 -1.45
C ILE A 17 24.79 16.42 -0.41
N THR A 18 24.04 15.35 -0.13
CA THR A 18 24.46 14.30 0.82
C THR A 18 25.68 13.53 0.35
N LEU A 19 25.77 13.21 -0.95
CA LEU A 19 26.98 12.61 -1.55
C LEU A 19 28.19 13.54 -1.51
N LEU A 20 28.00 14.82 -1.86
CA LEU A 20 29.08 15.81 -1.81
C LEU A 20 29.55 16.03 -0.37
N ALA A 21 28.63 16.08 0.59
CA ALA A 21 28.97 16.17 2.01
C ALA A 21 29.78 14.94 2.46
N ALA A 22 29.39 13.73 2.06
CA ALA A 22 30.17 12.53 2.36
C ALA A 22 31.58 12.57 1.73
N TYR A 23 31.72 13.10 0.51
CA TYR A 23 33.00 13.18 -0.19
C TYR A 23 33.96 14.23 0.41
N PHE A 24 33.43 15.39 0.81
CA PHE A 24 34.22 16.49 1.37
C PHE A 24 34.35 16.46 2.90
N SER A 25 33.76 15.47 3.57
CA SER A 25 33.84 15.35 5.02
C SER A 25 35.29 15.18 5.51
N PRO A 26 35.73 15.98 6.50
CA PRO A 26 37.10 15.94 7.01
C PRO A 26 37.37 14.73 7.92
N SER A 27 36.33 14.08 8.45
CA SER A 27 36.47 12.93 9.34
C SER A 27 35.75 11.69 8.82
N PHE A 28 36.32 10.51 9.12
CA PHE A 28 35.71 9.21 8.79
C PHE A 28 34.33 9.03 9.43
N ALA A 29 34.14 9.56 10.65
CA ALA A 29 32.88 9.48 11.36
C ALA A 29 31.78 10.29 10.65
N GLU A 30 32.08 11.51 10.20
CA GLU A 30 31.11 12.32 9.44
C GLU A 30 30.83 11.71 8.06
N GLN A 31 31.86 11.20 7.37
CA GLN A 31 31.68 10.51 6.09
C GLN A 31 30.72 9.32 6.23
N LYS A 32 30.90 8.49 7.25
CA LYS A 32 30.00 7.36 7.54
C LYS A 32 28.57 7.83 7.78
N ASN A 33 28.38 8.90 8.55
CA ASN A 33 27.06 9.42 8.88
C ASN A 33 26.31 9.94 7.63
N TYR A 34 26.99 10.66 6.73
CA TYR A 34 26.39 11.10 5.47
C TYR A 34 26.04 9.94 4.53
N LEU A 35 26.86 8.88 4.51
CA LEU A 35 26.54 7.66 3.77
C LEU A 35 25.31 6.95 4.36
N GLU A 36 25.17 6.89 5.68
CA GLU A 36 23.98 6.35 6.34
C GLU A 36 22.73 7.17 6.00
N LEU A 37 22.82 8.51 6.00
CA LEU A 37 21.73 9.40 5.57
C LEU A 37 21.37 9.20 4.10
N PHE A 38 22.36 9.05 3.22
CA PHE A 38 22.15 8.77 1.81
C PHE A 38 21.35 7.47 1.61
N ILE A 39 21.74 6.41 2.31
CA ILE A 39 21.05 5.12 2.28
C ILE A 39 19.63 5.28 2.82
N LEU A 40 19.44 5.98 3.95
CA LEU A 40 18.13 6.22 4.55
C LEU A 40 17.17 6.94 3.60
N PHE A 41 17.60 8.06 3.00
CA PHE A 41 16.78 8.79 2.03
C PHE A 41 16.51 7.96 0.78
N GLY A 42 17.49 7.17 0.32
CA GLY A 42 17.33 6.17 -0.73
C GLY A 42 16.21 5.18 -0.43
N SER A 43 16.25 4.57 0.76
CA SER A 43 15.24 3.62 1.20
C SER A 43 13.85 4.25 1.31
N LEU A 44 13.73 5.46 1.87
CA LEU A 44 12.45 6.15 1.99
C LEU A 44 11.85 6.49 0.62
N LEU A 45 12.67 7.00 -0.30
CA LEU A 45 12.22 7.34 -1.65
C LEU A 45 11.82 6.10 -2.44
N PHE A 46 12.55 5.01 -2.24
CA PHE A 46 12.20 3.71 -2.81
C PHE A 46 10.84 3.21 -2.29
N ILE A 47 10.61 3.23 -0.97
CA ILE A 47 9.32 2.85 -0.37
C ILE A 47 8.19 3.72 -0.94
N PHE A 48 8.40 5.04 -1.00
CA PHE A 48 7.42 5.96 -1.58
C PHE A 48 7.15 5.67 -3.06
N ALA A 49 8.17 5.41 -3.86
CA ALA A 49 8.03 5.05 -5.26
C ALA A 49 7.24 3.75 -5.44
N VAL A 50 7.48 2.73 -4.62
CA VAL A 50 6.70 1.48 -4.62
C VAL A 50 5.24 1.77 -4.31
N VAL A 51 4.94 2.60 -3.31
CA VAL A 51 3.56 3.00 -2.97
C VAL A 51 2.89 3.79 -4.10
N VAL A 52 3.61 4.69 -4.77
CA VAL A 52 3.07 5.47 -5.89
C VAL A 52 2.83 4.59 -7.11
N ILE A 53 3.77 3.72 -7.46
CA ILE A 53 3.62 2.72 -8.54
C ILE A 53 2.40 1.83 -8.24
N PHE A 54 2.24 1.42 -6.99
CA PHE A 54 1.11 0.65 -6.54
C PHE A 54 -0.23 1.39 -6.71
N ALA A 55 -0.26 2.67 -6.37
CA ALA A 55 -1.45 3.50 -6.53
C ALA A 55 -1.81 3.81 -8.00
N THR A 56 -0.84 3.76 -8.92
CA THR A 56 -0.98 4.28 -10.30
C THR A 56 -0.97 3.23 -11.40
N LEU A 57 -0.14 2.18 -11.31
CA LEU A 57 0.13 1.25 -12.42
C LEU A 57 -0.61 -0.10 -12.32
N GLY A 58 -1.42 -0.29 -11.28
CA GLY A 58 -2.19 -1.50 -11.07
C GLY A 58 -1.34 -2.74 -10.70
N PHE A 59 -2.03 -3.86 -10.50
CA PHE A 59 -1.49 -5.05 -9.82
C PHE A 59 -0.27 -5.69 -10.53
N HIS A 60 -0.17 -5.58 -11.86
CA HIS A 60 0.89 -6.23 -12.63
C HIS A 60 2.26 -5.60 -12.41
N SER A 61 2.39 -4.28 -12.59
CA SER A 61 3.66 -3.57 -12.37
C SER A 61 4.07 -3.65 -10.90
N PHE A 62 3.10 -3.57 -9.98
CA PHE A 62 3.33 -3.80 -8.57
C PHE A 62 3.91 -5.19 -8.28
N ALA A 63 3.36 -6.26 -8.84
CA ALA A 63 3.86 -7.62 -8.62
C ALA A 63 5.32 -7.79 -9.08
N LEU A 64 5.69 -7.14 -10.20
CA LEU A 64 7.08 -7.15 -10.68
C LEU A 64 8.01 -6.37 -9.73
N PHE A 65 7.62 -5.18 -9.29
CA PHE A 65 8.44 -4.40 -8.35
C PHE A 65 8.53 -5.06 -6.96
N LEU A 66 7.41 -5.59 -6.45
CA LEU A 66 7.37 -6.28 -5.18
C LEU A 66 8.22 -7.56 -5.21
N SER A 67 8.19 -8.31 -6.32
CA SER A 67 9.02 -9.53 -6.44
C SER A 67 10.52 -9.21 -6.43
N LEU A 68 10.95 -8.17 -7.16
CA LEU A 68 12.34 -7.70 -7.13
C LEU A 68 12.75 -7.15 -5.77
N PHE A 69 11.85 -6.41 -5.11
CA PHE A 69 12.09 -5.91 -3.76
C PHE A 69 12.21 -7.04 -2.74
N LEU A 70 11.28 -8.02 -2.77
CA LEU A 70 11.33 -9.19 -1.89
C LEU A 70 12.60 -9.99 -2.13
N ALA A 71 13.04 -10.16 -3.38
CA ALA A 71 14.32 -10.80 -3.68
C ALA A 71 15.50 -10.07 -3.03
N ALA A 72 15.56 -8.73 -3.11
CA ALA A 72 16.58 -7.93 -2.44
C ALA A 72 16.51 -8.05 -0.91
N VAL A 73 15.30 -8.03 -0.34
CA VAL A 73 15.08 -8.18 1.11
C VAL A 73 15.53 -9.56 1.58
N ILE A 74 15.28 -10.63 0.81
CA ILE A 74 15.77 -11.98 1.13
C ILE A 74 17.31 -12.00 1.15
N LEU A 75 17.96 -11.35 0.18
CA LEU A 75 19.42 -11.32 0.11
C LEU A 75 20.05 -10.56 1.29
N ILE A 76 19.42 -9.48 1.77
CA ILE A 76 19.99 -8.60 2.80
C ILE A 76 19.56 -9.03 4.21
N TYR A 77 18.28 -9.33 4.40
CA TYR A 77 17.64 -9.54 5.70
C TYR A 77 17.11 -10.97 5.90
N GLY A 78 17.29 -11.85 4.92
CA GLY A 78 16.82 -13.22 4.95
C GLY A 78 15.30 -13.36 4.76
N VAL A 79 14.85 -14.61 4.82
CA VAL A 79 13.44 -14.97 4.57
C VAL A 79 12.48 -14.34 5.58
N LEU A 80 12.90 -14.15 6.83
CA LEU A 80 12.09 -13.51 7.87
C LEU A 80 11.77 -12.06 7.53
N GLY A 81 12.74 -11.30 7.01
CA GLY A 81 12.51 -9.93 6.55
C GLY A 81 11.51 -9.87 5.40
N ALA A 82 11.62 -10.80 4.45
CA ALA A 82 10.70 -10.87 3.32
C ALA A 82 9.27 -11.23 3.74
N LEU A 83 9.13 -12.14 4.71
CA LEU A 83 7.85 -12.51 5.29
C LEU A 83 7.20 -11.32 5.99
N LEU A 84 7.97 -10.55 6.76
CA LEU A 84 7.49 -9.35 7.45
C LEU A 84 7.01 -8.28 6.45
N ILE A 85 7.78 -8.00 5.40
CA ILE A 85 7.38 -7.07 4.33
C ILE A 85 6.11 -7.55 3.63
N THR A 86 6.02 -8.84 3.32
CA THR A 86 4.84 -9.44 2.68
C THR A 86 3.62 -9.29 3.58
N ALA A 87 3.76 -9.55 4.89
CA ALA A 87 2.68 -9.43 5.86
C ALA A 87 2.19 -7.98 6.00
N ILE A 88 3.11 -7.00 6.08
CA ILE A 88 2.75 -5.58 6.12
C ILE A 88 2.02 -5.17 4.84
N THR A 89 2.53 -5.60 3.68
CA THR A 89 1.94 -5.29 2.38
C THR A 89 0.53 -5.88 2.25
N TYR A 90 0.35 -7.13 2.65
CA TYR A 90 -0.94 -7.80 2.72
C TYR A 90 -1.92 -7.04 3.63
N PHE A 91 -1.45 -6.66 4.84
CA PHE A 91 -2.29 -5.95 5.81
C PHE A 91 -2.71 -4.57 5.29
N LEU A 92 -1.78 -3.77 4.76
CA LEU A 92 -2.06 -2.44 4.24
C LEU A 92 -3.04 -2.50 3.07
N TRP A 93 -2.78 -3.36 2.08
CA TRP A 93 -3.65 -3.44 0.91
C TRP A 93 -5.02 -4.04 1.24
N GLY A 94 -5.05 -5.14 1.98
CA GLY A 94 -6.32 -5.74 2.38
C GLY A 94 -7.14 -4.82 3.28
N SER A 95 -6.51 -3.91 4.04
CA SER A 95 -7.23 -2.87 4.79
C SER A 95 -7.88 -1.83 3.88
N ILE A 96 -7.15 -1.34 2.86
CA ILE A 96 -7.70 -0.40 1.87
C ILE A 96 -8.86 -1.05 1.12
N PHE A 97 -8.63 -2.25 0.57
CA PHE A 97 -9.65 -3.00 -0.16
C PHE A 97 -10.91 -3.24 0.69
N ALA A 98 -10.74 -3.71 1.93
CA ALA A 98 -11.84 -3.96 2.84
C ALA A 98 -12.60 -2.68 3.20
N MET A 99 -11.89 -1.55 3.42
CA MET A 99 -12.52 -0.27 3.69
C MET A 99 -13.35 0.21 2.49
N GLU A 100 -12.78 0.20 1.29
CA GLU A 100 -13.50 0.56 0.06
C GLU A 100 -14.72 -0.35 -0.14
N LEU A 101 -14.61 -1.64 0.18
CA LEU A 101 -15.73 -2.56 0.06
C LEU A 101 -16.85 -2.28 1.07
N LEU A 102 -16.51 -1.94 2.32
CA LEU A 102 -17.48 -1.53 3.33
C LEU A 102 -18.16 -0.21 2.93
N LEU A 103 -17.40 0.75 2.38
CA LEU A 103 -17.94 2.00 1.85
C LEU A 103 -18.87 1.77 0.65
N PHE A 104 -18.49 0.85 -0.25
CA PHE A 104 -19.33 0.41 -1.36
C PHE A 104 -20.63 -0.19 -0.85
N TYR A 105 -20.56 -1.08 0.14
CA TYR A 105 -21.74 -1.72 0.74
C TYR A 105 -22.69 -0.70 1.38
N ASN A 106 -22.14 0.41 1.89
CA ASN A 106 -22.89 1.55 2.41
C ASN A 106 -23.35 2.55 1.34
N GLY A 107 -23.16 2.24 0.05
CA GLY A 107 -23.68 3.01 -1.08
C GLY A 107 -22.81 4.20 -1.51
N SER A 108 -21.54 4.27 -1.10
CA SER A 108 -20.64 5.36 -1.50
C SER A 108 -20.34 5.34 -3.01
N GLU A 109 -20.68 6.42 -3.71
CA GLU A 109 -20.38 6.59 -5.14
C GLU A 109 -18.87 6.65 -5.42
N SER A 110 -18.08 7.21 -4.49
CA SER A 110 -16.61 7.23 -4.62
C SER A 110 -16.03 5.82 -4.61
N ALA A 111 -16.54 4.95 -3.75
CA ALA A 111 -16.08 3.55 -3.67
C ALA A 111 -16.48 2.77 -4.92
N LYS A 112 -17.69 2.98 -5.44
CA LYS A 112 -18.13 2.42 -6.73
C LYS A 112 -17.18 2.80 -7.86
N ALA A 113 -16.88 4.10 -8.01
CA ALA A 113 -15.96 4.58 -9.03
C ALA A 113 -14.54 4.00 -8.84
N TRP A 114 -14.10 3.85 -7.60
CA TRP A 114 -12.80 3.24 -7.30
C TRP A 114 -12.72 1.80 -7.81
N PHE A 115 -13.74 0.96 -7.56
CA PHE A 115 -13.78 -0.42 -8.06
C PHE A 115 -13.89 -0.49 -9.58
N VAL A 116 -14.82 0.25 -10.19
CA VAL A 116 -15.02 0.26 -11.66
C VAL A 116 -13.76 0.70 -12.41
N SER A 117 -13.00 1.64 -11.84
CA SER A 117 -11.77 2.13 -12.47
C SER A 117 -10.57 1.17 -12.37
N ARG A 118 -10.63 0.14 -11.52
CA ARG A 118 -9.46 -0.69 -11.15
C ARG A 118 -9.65 -2.19 -11.35
N TYR A 119 -10.88 -2.67 -11.36
CA TYR A 119 -11.18 -4.10 -11.33
C TYR A 119 -12.10 -4.52 -12.47
N ASP A 120 -11.81 -5.68 -13.04
CA ASP A 120 -12.85 -6.54 -13.60
C ASP A 120 -13.38 -7.48 -12.51
N PHE A 121 -14.55 -8.09 -12.73
CA PHE A 121 -15.13 -8.99 -11.74
C PHE A 121 -14.20 -10.16 -11.36
N LYS A 122 -13.44 -10.68 -12.31
CA LYS A 122 -12.51 -11.80 -12.09
C LYS A 122 -11.41 -11.43 -11.09
N THR A 123 -10.78 -10.28 -11.28
CA THR A 123 -9.69 -9.77 -10.43
C THR A 123 -10.23 -9.37 -9.07
N PHE A 124 -11.39 -8.71 -9.04
CA PHE A 124 -12.10 -8.40 -7.80
C PHE A 124 -12.35 -9.67 -6.98
N LYS A 125 -12.89 -10.72 -7.60
CA LYS A 125 -13.20 -11.98 -6.90
C LYS A 125 -11.96 -12.64 -6.30
N MET A 126 -10.82 -12.59 -6.99
CA MET A 126 -9.56 -13.11 -6.46
C MET A 126 -9.11 -12.33 -5.22
N GLU A 127 -9.12 -11.00 -5.28
CA GLU A 127 -8.74 -10.16 -4.14
C GLU A 127 -9.73 -10.26 -2.98
N TYR A 128 -11.03 -10.34 -3.27
CA TYR A 128 -12.08 -10.55 -2.30
C TYR A 128 -11.85 -11.84 -1.47
N ILE A 129 -11.44 -12.93 -2.11
CA ILE A 129 -11.10 -14.18 -1.42
C ILE A 129 -9.81 -14.01 -0.60
N ALA A 130 -8.78 -13.39 -1.18
CA ALA A 130 -7.49 -13.19 -0.52
C ALA A 130 -7.60 -12.33 0.74
N PHE A 131 -8.43 -11.29 0.71
CA PHE A 131 -8.60 -10.33 1.81
C PHE A 131 -9.82 -10.62 2.69
N TYR A 132 -10.49 -11.75 2.51
CA TYR A 132 -11.63 -12.16 3.33
C TYR A 132 -11.37 -12.12 4.84
N PRO A 133 -10.20 -12.58 5.36
CA PRO A 133 -9.89 -12.47 6.79
C PRO A 133 -9.85 -11.01 7.28
N LEU A 134 -9.28 -10.10 6.49
CA LEU A 134 -9.16 -8.68 6.83
C LEU A 134 -10.50 -7.95 6.79
N MET A 135 -11.38 -8.31 5.85
CA MET A 135 -12.76 -7.79 5.83
C MET A 135 -13.52 -8.18 7.09
N GLY A 136 -13.41 -9.43 7.53
CA GLY A 136 -14.02 -9.89 8.79
C GLY A 136 -13.47 -9.15 10.00
N MET A 137 -12.15 -8.94 10.05
CA MET A 137 -11.50 -8.20 11.13
C MET A 137 -11.98 -6.73 11.18
N LEU A 138 -12.01 -6.04 10.04
CA LEU A 138 -12.45 -4.63 9.98
C LEU A 138 -13.93 -4.48 10.26
N TYR A 139 -14.76 -5.42 9.81
CA TYR A 139 -16.17 -5.45 10.18
C TYR A 139 -16.35 -5.58 11.70
N ILE A 140 -15.57 -6.46 12.36
CA ILE A 140 -15.60 -6.56 13.83
C ILE A 140 -15.18 -5.22 14.47
N LEU A 141 -14.09 -4.62 13.99
CA LEU A 141 -13.57 -3.36 14.54
C LEU A 141 -14.52 -2.18 14.35
N LEU A 142 -15.16 -2.06 13.19
CA LEU A 142 -15.93 -0.88 12.80
C LEU A 142 -17.43 -1.00 13.05
N GLU A 143 -17.98 -2.21 13.06
CA GLU A 143 -19.42 -2.43 13.26
C GLU A 143 -19.70 -3.10 14.60
N PHE A 144 -18.98 -4.18 14.92
CA PHE A 144 -19.26 -4.97 16.13
C PHE A 144 -18.82 -4.27 17.43
N ILE A 145 -17.63 -3.64 17.43
CA ILE A 145 -17.16 -2.89 18.60
C ILE A 145 -18.09 -1.70 18.89
N PRO A 146 -18.40 -0.80 17.93
CA PRO A 146 -19.33 0.29 18.19
C PRO A 146 -20.74 -0.18 18.57
N TYR A 147 -21.21 -1.30 18.01
CA TYR A 147 -22.45 -1.93 18.46
C TYR A 147 -22.44 -2.27 19.97
N LEU A 148 -21.33 -2.82 20.48
CA LEU A 148 -21.18 -3.19 21.88
C LEU A 148 -21.24 -1.97 22.83
N PHE A 149 -20.69 -0.82 22.39
CA PHE A 149 -20.60 0.40 23.20
C PHE A 149 -21.79 1.36 23.02
N SER A 150 -22.28 1.53 21.79
CA SER A 150 -23.26 2.57 21.42
C SER A 150 -24.66 2.02 21.07
N LYS A 151 -24.84 0.69 20.98
CA LYS A 151 -26.11 0.01 20.62
C LYS A 151 -26.72 0.46 19.28
N GLU A 152 -25.91 0.97 18.36
CA GLU A 152 -26.36 1.33 17.02
C GLU A 152 -26.80 0.10 16.22
N LYS A 153 -27.55 0.26 15.13
CA LYS A 153 -28.02 -0.90 14.36
C LYS A 153 -26.85 -1.56 13.65
N LEU A 154 -26.57 -2.82 14.01
CA LEU A 154 -25.56 -3.65 13.37
C LEU A 154 -25.96 -3.93 11.92
N LEU A 155 -25.22 -3.36 10.96
CA LEU A 155 -25.41 -3.67 9.55
C LEU A 155 -24.86 -5.06 9.28
N LYS A 156 -25.72 -6.02 8.95
CA LYS A 156 -25.26 -7.40 8.65
C LYS A 156 -24.50 -7.42 7.33
N PHE A 157 -23.17 -7.33 7.40
CA PHE A 157 -22.32 -7.59 6.24
C PHE A 157 -22.62 -8.99 5.70
N THR A 158 -23.14 -9.06 4.48
CA THR A 158 -23.56 -10.31 3.84
C THR A 158 -22.64 -10.58 2.65
N PRO A 159 -21.60 -11.41 2.81
CA PRO A 159 -20.61 -11.72 1.78
C PRO A 159 -21.18 -12.02 0.40
N SER A 160 -22.24 -12.84 0.36
CA SER A 160 -22.88 -13.27 -0.89
C SER A 160 -23.67 -12.16 -1.59
N LYS A 161 -24.15 -11.16 -0.83
CA LYS A 161 -24.86 -10.01 -1.40
C LYS A 161 -23.86 -9.06 -2.06
N VAL A 162 -22.77 -8.74 -1.36
CA VAL A 162 -21.69 -7.88 -1.88
C VAL A 162 -21.10 -8.46 -3.16
N LEU A 163 -20.84 -9.77 -3.18
CA LEU A 163 -20.25 -10.42 -4.35
C LEU A 163 -21.18 -10.33 -5.59
N LYS A 164 -22.50 -10.50 -5.42
CA LYS A 164 -23.48 -10.34 -6.50
C LYS A 164 -23.61 -8.90 -6.98
N GLU A 165 -23.60 -7.94 -6.06
CA GLU A 165 -23.65 -6.51 -6.42
C GLU A 165 -22.40 -6.09 -7.19
N MET A 166 -21.23 -6.63 -6.83
CA MET A 166 -19.99 -6.41 -7.56
C MET A 166 -19.95 -7.12 -8.92
N GLU A 167 -20.55 -8.30 -9.04
CA GLU A 167 -20.73 -8.99 -10.33
C GLU A 167 -21.52 -8.12 -11.30
N MET A 168 -22.69 -7.61 -10.88
CA MET A 168 -23.51 -6.73 -11.71
C MET A 168 -22.85 -5.38 -12.05
N LEU A 169 -21.90 -4.92 -11.24
CA LEU A 169 -21.22 -3.64 -11.45
C LEU A 169 -19.98 -3.76 -12.35
N LEU A 170 -19.29 -4.90 -12.31
CA LEU A 170 -17.97 -5.10 -12.93
C LEU A 170 -17.97 -6.10 -14.10
N GLU A 171 -19.13 -6.69 -14.44
CA GLU A 171 -19.40 -7.37 -15.73
C GLU A 171 -19.76 -6.36 -16.83
#